data_AF-A0A949KSR4-F1
#
_entry.id   AF-A0A949KSR4-F1
#
_cell.length_a   1.000
_cell.length_b   1.000
_cell.length_c   1.000
_cell.angle_alpha   90.00
_cell.angle_beta   90.00
_cell.angle_gamma   90.00
#
_symmetry.space_group_name_H-M   'P 1'
#
loop_
_entity.id
_entity.type
_entity.pdbx_description
1 polymer ?
#
loop_
_entity_poly.entity_id
_entity_poly.type
_entity_poly.pdbx_seq_one_letter_code
_entity_poly.pdbx_strand_id
1 'polypeptide(L)'
;MTPGEAHLDLLRRKACAGLCRYYKPEKREDPGCGGVEMLKRRPDLGQALAALPSPGDDGLFSLAEDDPRLLAVCQACEFRIDGCDFRDPEVERAECSPCGGLRAVAWLLSETPELKL
;
A
#
# COMPACT_ATOMS: atom_id res chain seq x y z
N MET A 1 13.74 9.72 -16.59
CA MET A 1 13.23 8.65 -15.71
C MET A 1 14.30 7.58 -15.60
N THR A 2 14.84 7.39 -14.41
CA THR A 2 15.82 6.33 -14.13
C THR A 2 15.12 4.96 -14.01
N PRO A 3 15.86 3.83 -14.10
CA PRO A 3 15.27 2.51 -13.87
C PRO A 3 14.58 2.37 -12.50
N GLY A 4 15.14 3.00 -11.46
CA GLY A 4 14.54 3.02 -10.12
C GLY A 4 13.23 3.80 -10.07
N GLU A 5 13.14 4.93 -10.77
CA GLU A 5 11.90 5.71 -10.87
C GLU A 5 10.81 4.96 -11.63
N ALA A 6 11.17 4.27 -12.72
CA ALA A 6 10.23 3.47 -13.50
C ALA A 6 9.67 2.29 -12.68
N HIS A 7 10.52 1.64 -11.87
CA HIS A 7 10.10 0.58 -10.97
C HIS A 7 9.15 1.11 -9.89
N LEU A 8 9.47 2.24 -9.27
CA LEU A 8 8.60 2.86 -8.25
C LEU A 8 7.24 3.28 -8.82
N ASP A 9 7.21 3.83 -10.04
CA ASP A 9 5.97 4.17 -10.73
C ASP A 9 5.10 2.93 -11.01
N LEU A 10 5.72 1.80 -11.38
CA LEU A 10 5.03 0.51 -11.52
C LEU A 10 4.41 0.05 -10.19
N LEU A 11 5.18 0.06 -9.11
CA LEU A 11 4.71 -0.34 -7.78
C LEU A 11 3.56 0.55 -7.33
N ARG A 12 3.67 1.87 -7.51
CA ARG A 12 2.60 2.82 -7.21
C ARG A 12 1.33 2.49 -7.99
N ARG A 13 1.42 2.22 -9.29
CA ARG A 13 0.24 1.87 -10.09
C ARG A 13 -0.40 0.58 -9.59
N LYS A 14 0.39 -0.47 -9.35
CA LYS A 14 -0.12 -1.76 -8.84
C LYS A 14 -0.74 -1.66 -7.46
N ALA A 15 -0.16 -0.85 -6.58
CA ALA A 15 -0.62 -0.74 -5.21
C ALA A 15 -1.74 0.28 -5.02
N CYS A 16 -1.87 1.28 -5.90
CA CYS A 16 -2.81 2.37 -5.71
C CYS A 16 -3.98 2.35 -6.71
N ALA A 17 -3.75 1.99 -7.97
CA ALA A 17 -4.84 1.92 -8.94
C ALA A 17 -5.78 0.78 -8.55
N GLY A 18 -7.07 1.08 -8.40
CA GLY A 18 -8.09 0.11 -7.96
C GLY A 18 -8.13 -0.15 -6.45
N LEU A 19 -7.06 0.15 -5.69
CA LEU A 19 -6.97 -0.21 -4.26
C LEU A 19 -7.00 0.97 -3.28
N CYS A 20 -6.71 2.18 -3.76
CA CYS A 20 -6.53 3.35 -2.91
C CYS A 20 -7.57 4.41 -3.27
N ARG A 21 -8.47 4.73 -2.33
CA ARG A 21 -9.44 5.84 -2.47
C ARG A 21 -8.78 7.21 -2.69
N TYR A 22 -7.50 7.33 -2.33
CA TYR A 22 -6.71 8.56 -2.44
C TYR A 22 -5.86 8.64 -3.72
N TYR A 23 -5.94 7.63 -4.60
CA TYR A 23 -5.11 7.58 -5.79
C TYR A 23 -5.45 8.71 -6.77
N LYS A 24 -4.44 9.52 -7.08
CA LYS A 24 -4.50 10.60 -8.08
C LYS A 24 -3.50 10.29 -9.19
N PRO A 25 -3.91 9.71 -10.33
CA PRO A 25 -2.98 9.17 -11.33
C PRO A 25 -1.97 10.22 -11.81
N GLU A 26 -2.43 11.46 -11.98
CA GLU A 26 -1.65 12.62 -12.41
C GLU A 26 -0.73 13.23 -11.34
N LYS A 27 -0.91 12.87 -10.06
CA LYS A 27 -0.12 13.43 -8.96
C LYS A 27 0.80 12.38 -8.33
N ARG A 28 2.11 12.52 -8.55
CA ARG A 28 3.12 11.77 -7.80
C ARG A 28 3.46 12.54 -6.52
N GLU A 29 3.33 11.87 -5.39
CA GLU A 29 3.71 12.42 -4.08
C GLU A 29 5.16 11.99 -3.78
N ASP A 30 5.96 12.92 -3.26
CA ASP A 30 7.33 12.67 -2.81
C ASP A 30 7.56 13.42 -1.47
N PRO A 31 7.69 12.71 -0.34
CA PRO A 31 7.61 11.25 -0.22
C PRO A 31 6.22 10.71 -0.61
N GLY A 32 6.18 9.46 -1.07
CA GLY A 32 4.91 8.77 -1.34
C GLY A 32 4.18 8.39 -0.04
N CYS A 33 3.00 7.77 -0.16
CA CYS A 33 2.32 7.23 1.02
C CYS A 33 3.15 6.11 1.66
N GLY A 34 2.93 5.86 2.95
CA GLY A 34 3.75 4.91 3.71
C GLY A 34 3.78 3.49 3.13
N GLY A 35 2.73 3.03 2.46
CA GLY A 35 2.76 1.73 1.78
C GLY A 35 3.67 1.70 0.54
N VAL A 36 3.74 2.79 -0.23
CA VAL A 36 4.68 2.89 -1.36
C VAL A 36 6.12 3.05 -0.87
N GLU A 37 6.35 3.84 0.17
CA GLU A 37 7.68 3.95 0.78
C GLU A 37 8.13 2.62 1.41
N MET A 38 7.21 1.84 1.98
CA MET A 38 7.50 0.49 2.47
C MET A 38 7.93 -0.44 1.33
N LEU A 39 7.20 -0.47 0.21
CA LEU A 39 7.57 -1.28 -0.97
C LEU A 39 8.92 -0.87 -1.56
N LYS A 40 9.25 0.43 -1.54
CA LYS A 40 10.55 0.97 -1.96
C LYS A 40 11.69 0.52 -1.04
N ARG A 41 11.44 0.39 0.27
CA ARG A 41 12.41 -0.07 1.28
C ARG A 41 12.51 -1.59 1.39
N ARG A 42 11.52 -2.32 0.87
CA ARG A 42 11.44 -3.79 0.87
C ARG A 42 11.40 -4.33 -0.55
N PRO A 43 12.57 -4.46 -1.22
CA PRO A 43 12.64 -4.91 -2.60
C PRO A 43 12.03 -6.29 -2.83
N ASP A 44 12.03 -7.16 -1.82
CA ASP A 44 11.35 -8.46 -1.85
C ASP A 44 9.84 -8.31 -2.02
N LEU A 45 9.20 -7.43 -1.23
CA LEU A 45 7.77 -7.11 -1.36
C LEU A 45 7.48 -6.38 -2.68
N GLY A 46 8.36 -5.45 -3.07
CA GLY A 46 8.24 -4.73 -4.34
C GLY A 46 8.30 -5.66 -5.55
N GLN A 47 9.26 -6.59 -5.58
CA GLN A 47 9.39 -7.58 -6.65
C GLN A 47 8.19 -8.54 -6.68
N ALA A 48 7.76 -9.03 -5.53
CA ALA A 48 6.57 -9.87 -5.43
C ALA A 48 5.34 -9.15 -6.00
N LEU A 49 5.11 -7.88 -5.63
CA LEU A 49 4.03 -7.08 -6.18
C LEU A 49 4.17 -6.88 -7.69
N ALA A 50 5.37 -6.57 -8.17
CA ALA A 50 5.63 -6.33 -9.60
C ALA A 50 5.34 -7.55 -10.47
N ALA A 51 5.52 -8.77 -9.93
CA ALA A 51 5.27 -10.03 -10.61
C ALA A 51 3.77 -10.40 -10.71
N LEU A 52 2.92 -9.83 -9.85
CA LEU A 52 1.48 -10.08 -9.89
C LEU A 52 0.83 -9.40 -11.11
N PRO A 53 -0.36 -9.83 -11.55
CA PRO A 53 -1.19 -9.01 -12.43
C PRO A 53 -1.53 -7.66 -11.77
N SER A 54 -1.98 -6.69 -12.57
CA SER A 54 -2.53 -5.46 -11.97
C SER A 54 -3.87 -5.80 -11.30
N PRO A 55 -4.22 -5.13 -10.18
CA PRO A 55 -5.52 -5.33 -9.54
C PRO A 55 -6.65 -5.13 -10.56
N GLY A 56 -7.49 -6.16 -10.73
CA GLY A 56 -8.73 -6.07 -11.49
C GLY A 56 -9.95 -6.22 -10.56
N ASP A 57 -11.09 -6.57 -11.14
CA ASP A 57 -12.31 -6.91 -10.38
C ASP A 57 -12.26 -8.33 -9.75
N ASP A 58 -11.12 -9.01 -9.81
CA ASP A 58 -10.91 -10.40 -9.40
C ASP A 58 -10.65 -10.59 -7.89
N GLY A 59 -10.69 -9.50 -7.12
CA GLY A 59 -10.56 -9.53 -5.67
C GLY A 59 -9.13 -9.68 -5.16
N LEU A 60 -8.12 -9.54 -6.02
CA LEU A 60 -6.75 -9.34 -5.57
C LEU A 60 -6.74 -8.12 -4.63
N PHE A 61 -6.12 -8.28 -3.46
CA PHE A 61 -5.99 -7.23 -2.43
C PHE A 61 -7.28 -6.83 -1.68
N SER A 62 -8.35 -7.64 -1.76
CA SER A 62 -9.65 -7.43 -1.07
C SER A 62 -9.63 -7.71 0.43
N LEU A 63 -8.71 -7.09 1.17
CA LEU A 63 -8.78 -7.11 2.64
C LEU A 63 -9.80 -6.07 3.11
N ALA A 64 -10.63 -6.46 4.08
CA ALA A 64 -11.50 -5.54 4.80
C ALA A 64 -10.66 -4.45 5.50
N GLU A 65 -11.23 -3.25 5.68
CA GLU A 65 -10.49 -2.11 6.25
C GLU A 65 -10.08 -2.32 7.72
N ASP A 66 -10.80 -3.21 8.40
CA ASP A 66 -10.57 -3.65 9.76
C ASP A 66 -9.87 -5.02 9.85
N ASP A 67 -9.39 -5.57 8.73
CA ASP A 67 -8.67 -6.84 8.74
C ASP A 67 -7.44 -6.74 9.66
N PRO A 68 -7.27 -7.65 10.64
CA PRO A 68 -6.20 -7.56 11.62
C PRO A 68 -4.80 -7.59 11.01
N ARG A 69 -4.63 -8.25 9.85
CA ARG A 69 -3.33 -8.29 9.13
C ARG A 69 -3.02 -6.93 8.53
N LEU A 70 -4.02 -6.28 7.95
CA LEU A 70 -3.90 -4.92 7.43
C LEU A 70 -3.60 -3.93 8.55
N LEU A 71 -4.31 -4.04 9.68
CA LEU A 71 -4.06 -3.19 10.84
C LEU A 71 -2.65 -3.40 11.41
N ALA A 72 -2.12 -4.62 11.41
CA ALA A 72 -0.75 -4.90 11.84
C ALA A 72 0.29 -4.21 10.93
N VAL A 73 0.13 -4.29 9.59
CA VAL A 73 0.97 -3.57 8.63
C VAL A 73 0.86 -2.05 8.85
N CYS A 74 -0.35 -1.52 9.03
CA CYS A 74 -0.58 -0.11 9.33
C CYS A 74 0.15 0.35 10.61
N GLN A 75 0.23 -0.50 11.64
CA GLN A 75 0.91 -0.17 12.88
C GLN A 75 2.43 -0.05 12.73
N ALA A 76 3.03 -0.71 11.74
CA ALA A 76 4.45 -0.64 11.40
C ALA A 76 4.80 0.48 10.41
N CYS A 77 3.79 1.19 9.88
CA CYS A 77 3.98 2.29 8.94
C CYS A 77 4.60 3.52 9.62
N GLU A 78 5.62 4.11 9.01
CA GLU A 78 6.29 5.32 9.56
C GLU A 78 5.37 6.57 9.55
N PHE A 79 4.41 6.62 8.63
CA PHE A 79 3.38 7.68 8.55
C PHE A 79 2.26 7.51 9.59
N ARG A 80 2.42 6.58 10.55
CA ARG A 80 1.43 6.35 11.61
C ARG A 80 1.23 7.55 12.53
N ILE A 81 2.30 8.31 12.79
CA ILE A 81 2.30 9.39 13.80
C ILE A 81 1.89 10.72 13.17
N ASP A 82 2.28 10.98 11.93
CA ASP A 82 2.00 12.21 11.20
C ASP A 82 1.80 11.89 9.71
N GLY A 83 0.77 12.47 9.10
CA GLY A 83 0.45 12.30 7.67
C GLY A 83 -0.46 11.12 7.30
N CYS A 84 -1.28 10.60 8.22
CA CYS A 84 -2.24 9.53 7.92
C CYS A 84 -3.61 9.71 8.60
N ASP A 85 -4.58 10.24 7.85
CA ASP A 85 -5.99 10.40 8.26
C ASP A 85 -6.61 9.10 8.81
N PHE A 86 -6.16 7.93 8.34
CA PHE A 86 -6.66 6.64 8.85
C PHE A 86 -6.34 6.39 10.32
N ARG A 87 -5.27 7.02 10.83
CA ARG A 87 -4.79 6.83 12.21
C ARG A 87 -4.97 8.07 13.07
N ASP A 88 -5.45 9.16 12.48
CA ASP A 88 -5.82 10.37 13.19
C ASP A 88 -7.09 10.11 14.01
N PRO A 89 -7.05 10.22 15.36
CA PRO A 89 -8.23 10.02 16.19
C PRO A 89 -9.31 11.11 16.00
N GLU A 90 -8.96 12.24 15.38
CA GLU A 90 -9.91 13.33 15.07
C GLU A 90 -10.66 13.10 13.74
N VAL A 91 -10.23 12.12 12.93
CA VAL A 91 -10.87 11.77 11.66
C VAL A 91 -11.81 10.59 11.86
N GLU A 92 -13.05 10.74 11.42
CA GLU A 92 -14.04 9.68 11.47
C GLU A 92 -13.63 8.47 10.62
N ARG A 93 -13.80 7.26 11.17
CA ARG A 93 -13.34 6.02 10.52
C ARG A 93 -14.01 5.74 9.18
N ALA A 94 -15.21 6.27 8.95
CA ALA A 94 -15.90 6.20 7.66
C ALA A 94 -15.27 7.12 6.59
N GLU A 95 -14.55 8.17 7.02
CA GLU A 95 -13.95 9.16 6.14
C GLU A 95 -12.51 8.80 5.75
N CYS A 96 -11.94 7.76 6.36
CA CYS A 96 -10.57 7.34 6.12
C CYS A 96 -10.43 5.84 5.83
N SER A 97 -9.40 5.45 5.07
CA SER A 97 -9.09 4.03 4.80
C SER A 97 -7.59 3.79 4.86
N PRO A 98 -7.12 2.55 5.06
CA PRO A 98 -5.73 2.19 4.80
C PRO A 98 -5.39 2.54 3.35
N CYS A 99 -4.16 3.01 3.10
CA CYS A 99 -3.74 3.28 1.73
C CYS A 99 -3.58 1.95 0.95
N GLY A 100 -3.74 2.01 -0.37
CA GLY A 100 -3.64 0.82 -1.22
C GLY A 100 -2.26 0.12 -1.12
N GLY A 101 -1.19 0.88 -0.88
CA GLY A 101 0.14 0.35 -0.57
C GLY A 101 0.15 -0.64 0.60
N LEU A 102 -0.50 -0.29 1.71
CA LEU A 102 -0.55 -1.17 2.88
C LEU A 102 -1.51 -2.35 2.67
N ARG A 103 -2.58 -2.16 1.88
CA ARG A 103 -3.47 -3.27 1.44
C ARG A 103 -2.69 -4.30 0.62
N ALA A 104 -1.90 -3.84 -0.35
CA ALA A 104 -1.05 -4.69 -1.17
C ALA A 104 -0.01 -5.45 -0.33
N VAL A 105 0.67 -4.76 0.59
CA VAL A 105 1.64 -5.40 1.50
C VAL A 105 0.96 -6.43 2.40
N ALA A 106 -0.17 -6.10 3.02
CA ALA A 106 -0.88 -7.01 3.92
C ALA A 106 -1.35 -8.29 3.21
N TRP A 107 -1.81 -8.16 1.96
CA TRP A 107 -2.17 -9.32 1.12
C TRP A 107 -0.94 -10.14 0.74
N LEU A 108 0.16 -9.52 0.33
CA LEU A 108 1.40 -10.24 -0.01
C LEU A 108 1.91 -11.08 1.16
N LEU A 109 1.87 -10.52 2.36
CA LEU A 109 2.26 -11.20 3.60
C LEU A 109 1.28 -12.33 3.97
N SER A 110 0.00 -12.23 3.57
CA SER A 110 -0.97 -13.31 3.82
C SER A 110 -0.83 -14.48 2.86
N GLU A 111 -0.54 -14.19 1.59
CA GLU A 111 -0.43 -15.21 0.55
C GLU A 111 0.96 -15.83 0.47
N THR A 112 1.98 -15.16 1.03
CA THR A 112 3.38 -15.61 0.99
C THR A 112 3.96 -15.68 2.39
N PRO A 113 3.82 -16.83 3.10
CA PRO A 113 4.26 -16.97 4.50
C PRO A 113 5.76 -16.74 4.75
N GLU A 114 6.55 -16.79 3.68
CA GLU A 114 8.00 -16.53 3.70
C GLU A 114 8.32 -15.04 3.89
N LEU A 115 7.42 -14.16 3.46
CA LEU A 115 7.55 -12.72 3.60
C LEU A 115 7.11 -12.30 5.02
N LYS A 116 7.91 -11.45 5.66
CA LYS A 116 7.64 -10.94 7.01
C LYS A 116 7.78 -9.42 7.05
N LEU A 117 7.01 -8.77 7.92
CA LEU A 117 7.12 -7.34 8.24
C LEU A 117 8.49 -7.02 8.83
#